data_AF-A0A7R9Y7R7-F1
#
_entry.id   AF-A0A7R9Y7R7-F1
#
_cell.length_a   1.000
_cell.length_b   1.000
_cell.length_c   1.000
_cell.angle_alpha   90.00
_cell.angle_beta   90.00
_cell.angle_gamma   90.00
#
_symmetry.space_group_name_H-M   'P 1'
#
loop_
_entity.id
_entity.type
_entity.pdbx_description
1 polymer ?
#
loop_
_entity_poly.entity_id
_entity_poly.type
_entity_poly.pdbx_seq_one_letter_code
_entity_poly.pdbx_strand_id
1 'polypeptide(L)'
;MAPFRQQRFGLERLRALQQICGGDGPDALLFIGGCDAKGNVFSHLCLRFLFEDVPLQDLRETAHSPGFGFLDEAVVLVTKDSVSLFHDGSGDACALFKQRRALWTELDEWTLSPEQREDVEQGEIAKVQAFRSMILDHLREGDSVGVALNDGMELQDVEYWPLVQSFALENLGGSCFLTMRHQLRDVRDELIKVFHSWDELSLEHVLGKGTRQMCLILEGTRAIIDRGARESAATKRSLLSEADIAEALAIHHEFASVQEENRRREKPLPSPAVPYEAPAGPRVLIGQRTCLLSQNEMPSRKHTAQQHQLRDARAAGRPALATHLIIETSESFSGTKKCCTFFLTAGGAPRRPYTPDEGEEAVEALHLHDLEAEDKYDEDEKEPQAMEDPSASVLLGVYAALVAAFQSCAEHANASQALAQGWKEAVVAAGALEEEIIPTLRRRLREEFDLRGLAGDPIVEASSCN
;
A
#
# COMPACT_ATOMS: atom_id res chain seq x y z
N MET A 1 7.36 -24.69 2.05
CA MET A 1 7.30 -23.62 1.03
C MET A 1 7.61 -22.23 1.60
N ALA A 2 7.23 -21.88 2.84
CA ALA A 2 7.57 -20.60 3.47
C ALA A 2 9.08 -20.22 3.50
N PRO A 3 10.04 -21.12 3.84
CA PRO A 3 11.44 -20.71 3.96
C PRO A 3 12.08 -20.33 2.61
N PHE A 4 11.62 -20.90 1.49
CA PHE A 4 12.15 -20.56 0.17
C PHE A 4 11.67 -19.17 -0.31
N ARG A 5 10.49 -18.71 0.12
CA ARG A 5 9.99 -17.36 -0.21
C ARG A 5 10.76 -16.27 0.53
N GLN A 6 10.97 -16.45 1.83
CA GLN A 6 11.76 -15.55 2.68
C GLN A 6 13.17 -15.33 2.14
N GLN A 7 13.79 -16.41 1.65
CA GLN A 7 15.11 -16.34 1.02
C GLN A 7 15.18 -15.45 -0.22
N ARG A 8 14.09 -15.37 -1.00
CA ARG A 8 14.06 -14.68 -2.28
C ARG A 8 14.06 -13.15 -2.13
N PHE A 9 13.42 -12.62 -1.09
CA PHE A 9 13.39 -11.17 -0.84
C PHE A 9 14.79 -10.59 -0.64
N GLY A 10 15.64 -11.28 0.14
CA GLY A 10 17.03 -10.86 0.34
C GLY A 10 17.83 -10.77 -0.96
N LEU A 11 17.59 -11.66 -1.94
CA LEU A 11 18.26 -11.62 -3.25
C LEU A 11 17.78 -10.45 -4.11
N GLU A 12 16.48 -10.17 -4.15
CA GLU A 12 15.93 -9.05 -4.92
C GLU A 12 16.40 -7.71 -4.37
N ARG A 13 16.44 -7.59 -3.04
CA ARG A 13 16.99 -6.44 -2.34
C ARG A 13 18.49 -6.27 -2.56
N LEU A 14 19.28 -7.35 -2.52
CA LEU A 14 20.69 -7.31 -2.90
C LEU A 14 20.86 -6.76 -4.32
N ARG A 15 20.11 -7.28 -5.29
CA ARG A 15 20.17 -6.81 -6.68
C ARG A 15 19.81 -5.34 -6.84
N ALA A 16 18.86 -4.83 -6.05
CA ALA A 16 18.52 -3.42 -6.04
C ALA A 16 19.70 -2.55 -5.56
N LEU A 17 20.48 -3.03 -4.57
CA LEU A 17 21.71 -2.35 -4.14
C LEU A 17 22.82 -2.49 -5.20
N GLN A 18 22.99 -3.66 -5.81
CA GLN A 18 23.99 -3.87 -6.87
C GLN A 18 23.76 -2.98 -8.09
N GLN A 19 22.52 -2.56 -8.36
CA GLN A 19 22.20 -1.59 -9.42
C GLN A 19 22.74 -0.18 -9.17
N ILE A 20 23.09 0.15 -7.92
CA ILE A 20 23.79 1.40 -7.60
C ILE A 20 25.26 1.30 -8.05
N CYS A 21 25.84 0.10 -8.10
CA CYS A 21 27.24 -0.10 -8.43
C CYS A 21 27.53 -0.11 -9.94
N GLY A 22 28.65 0.50 -10.33
CA GLY A 22 29.17 0.53 -11.70
C GLY A 22 28.57 1.62 -12.59
N GLY A 23 29.15 1.78 -13.79
CA GLY A 23 28.80 2.88 -14.70
C GLY A 23 29.20 4.23 -14.09
N ASP A 24 28.22 5.09 -13.85
CA ASP A 24 28.41 6.37 -13.15
C ASP A 24 28.23 6.26 -11.63
N GLY A 25 28.04 5.05 -11.07
CA GLY A 25 27.94 4.78 -9.63
C GLY A 25 29.29 4.46 -8.97
N PRO A 26 29.34 4.14 -7.66
CA PRO A 26 30.55 3.62 -7.04
C PRO A 26 30.90 2.20 -7.51
N ASP A 27 32.14 1.76 -7.27
CA ASP A 27 32.58 0.39 -7.59
C ASP A 27 32.05 -0.63 -6.56
N ALA A 28 31.90 -0.20 -5.30
CA ALA A 28 31.26 -0.98 -4.25
C ALA A 28 30.48 -0.11 -3.26
N LEU A 29 29.52 -0.70 -2.55
CA LEU A 29 28.84 -0.13 -1.40
C LEU A 29 29.34 -0.80 -0.12
N LEU A 30 29.57 0.00 0.92
CA LEU A 30 30.05 -0.48 2.21
C LEU A 30 29.02 -0.19 3.31
N PHE A 31 28.60 -1.24 4.01
CA PHE A 31 27.71 -1.17 5.17
C PHE A 31 28.40 -1.81 6.37
N ILE A 32 28.52 -1.04 7.46
CA ILE A 32 29.15 -1.49 8.71
C ILE A 32 28.12 -1.35 9.84
N GLY A 33 27.96 -2.41 10.64
CA GLY A 33 27.05 -2.45 11.77
C GLY A 33 27.52 -1.66 12.99
N GLY A 34 26.57 -1.32 13.87
CA GLY A 34 26.84 -0.96 15.26
C GLY A 34 27.83 0.19 15.49
N CYS A 35 28.65 0.02 16.51
CA CYS A 35 29.61 1.03 16.98
C CYS A 35 30.77 1.25 16.01
N ASP A 36 31.08 0.26 15.17
CA ASP A 36 32.16 0.33 14.18
C ASP A 36 31.90 1.33 13.06
N ALA A 37 30.64 1.66 12.81
CA ALA A 37 30.22 2.75 11.92
C ALA A 37 29.76 4.00 12.70
N LYS A 38 30.06 4.08 14.00
CA LYS A 38 29.53 5.13 14.91
C LYS A 38 28.00 5.26 14.88
N GLY A 39 27.28 4.14 14.72
CA GLY A 39 25.82 4.13 14.67
C GLY A 39 25.26 4.80 13.40
N ASN A 40 25.94 4.68 12.27
CA ASN A 40 25.45 5.15 10.98
C ASN A 40 24.08 4.53 10.66
N VAL A 41 23.06 5.38 10.49
CA VAL A 41 21.66 4.93 10.39
C VAL A 41 21.41 4.22 9.07
N PHE A 42 22.04 4.68 7.99
CA PHE A 42 21.89 4.06 6.68
C PHE A 42 22.56 2.69 6.57
N SER A 43 23.74 2.50 7.15
CA SER A 43 24.41 1.20 7.19
C SER A 43 23.54 0.20 7.94
N HIS A 44 23.05 0.58 9.12
CA HIS A 44 22.13 -0.25 9.89
C HIS A 44 20.84 -0.55 9.11
N LEU A 45 20.24 0.45 8.46
CA LEU A 45 19.05 0.28 7.63
C LEU A 45 19.30 -0.66 6.44
N CYS A 46 20.46 -0.58 5.77
CA CYS A 46 20.83 -1.45 4.66
C CYS A 46 21.05 -2.89 5.11
N LEU A 47 21.70 -3.11 6.26
CA LEU A 47 21.85 -4.44 6.84
C LEU A 47 20.48 -5.05 7.13
N ARG A 48 19.58 -4.29 7.76
CA ARG A 48 18.21 -4.74 8.01
C ARG A 48 17.44 -4.98 6.71
N PHE A 49 17.60 -4.13 5.71
CA PHE A 49 16.99 -4.33 4.40
C PHE A 49 17.44 -5.66 3.76
N LEU A 50 18.71 -6.00 3.80
CA LEU A 50 19.23 -7.26 3.23
C LEU A 50 18.80 -8.52 4.01
N PHE A 51 18.68 -8.40 5.33
CA PHE A 51 18.65 -9.55 6.23
C PHE A 51 17.35 -9.73 7.01
N GLU A 52 16.69 -8.65 7.41
CA GLU A 52 15.38 -8.72 8.03
C GLU A 52 14.31 -8.84 6.95
N ASP A 53 13.61 -9.99 6.91
CA ASP A 53 12.46 -10.22 6.03
C ASP A 53 11.22 -9.47 6.55
N VAL A 54 11.36 -8.16 6.73
CA VAL A 54 10.32 -7.23 7.15
C VAL A 54 10.03 -6.22 6.04
N PRO A 55 8.77 -5.76 5.88
CA PRO A 55 8.41 -4.76 4.88
C PRO A 55 9.23 -3.46 5.02
N LEU A 56 9.43 -2.74 3.92
CA LEU A 56 10.12 -1.45 3.91
C LEU A 56 9.47 -0.44 4.88
N GLN A 57 8.15 -0.51 5.08
CA GLN A 57 7.42 0.35 6.02
C GLN A 57 7.79 0.09 7.48
N ASP A 58 8.24 -1.12 7.80
CA ASP A 58 8.61 -1.54 9.16
C ASP A 58 10.13 -1.42 9.40
N LEU A 59 10.94 -1.36 8.34
CA LEU A 59 12.38 -1.05 8.43
C LEU A 59 12.68 0.35 8.98
N ARG A 60 11.67 1.22 9.09
CA ARG A 60 11.82 2.57 9.67
C ARG A 60 12.15 2.55 11.15
N GLU A 61 11.91 1.44 11.83
CA GLU A 61 12.19 1.29 13.25
C GLU A 61 13.70 1.16 13.48
N THR A 62 14.36 2.07 14.19
CA THR A 62 15.83 2.03 14.40
C THR A 62 16.37 0.82 15.18
N ALA A 63 15.50 -0.02 15.74
CA ALA A 63 15.94 -1.20 16.47
C ALA A 63 15.86 -2.43 15.56
N HIS A 64 16.82 -3.33 15.72
CA HIS A 64 16.74 -4.65 15.13
C HIS A 64 15.46 -5.37 15.56
N SER A 65 14.91 -6.14 14.62
CA SER A 65 13.91 -7.14 14.98
C SER A 65 14.49 -8.10 16.04
N PRO A 66 13.68 -8.62 16.98
CA PRO A 66 14.17 -9.58 17.97
C PRO A 66 14.92 -10.74 17.29
N GLY A 67 16.16 -11.00 17.75
CA GLY A 67 17.04 -12.03 17.18
C GLY A 67 18.01 -11.55 16.09
N PHE A 68 17.98 -10.27 15.70
CA PHE A 68 18.88 -9.71 14.68
C PHE A 68 20.00 -8.82 15.25
N GLY A 69 20.21 -8.82 16.57
CA GLY A 69 21.26 -8.01 17.21
C GLY A 69 22.68 -8.31 16.72
N PHE A 70 22.93 -9.50 16.16
CA PHE A 70 24.22 -9.85 15.55
C PHE A 70 24.56 -8.99 14.32
N LEU A 71 23.59 -8.29 13.72
CA LEU A 71 23.86 -7.40 12.59
C LEU A 71 24.65 -6.15 13.00
N ASP A 72 24.68 -5.78 14.28
CA ASP A 72 25.56 -4.72 14.77
C ASP A 72 27.05 -5.09 14.63
N GLU A 73 27.38 -6.37 14.51
CA GLU A 73 28.74 -6.87 14.27
C GLU A 73 29.03 -7.17 12.80
N ALA A 74 28.04 -7.03 11.92
CA ALA A 74 28.16 -7.41 10.52
C ALA A 74 28.85 -6.32 9.69
N VAL A 75 29.60 -6.76 8.67
CA VAL A 75 30.16 -5.88 7.63
C VAL A 75 29.79 -6.45 6.28
N VAL A 76 29.25 -5.63 5.39
CA VAL A 76 28.87 -6.03 4.04
C VAL A 76 29.49 -5.10 3.02
N LEU A 77 30.18 -5.70 2.05
CA LEU A 77 30.67 -5.03 0.84
C LEU A 77 29.88 -5.56 -0.35
N VAL A 78 29.13 -4.70 -1.04
CA VAL A 78 28.35 -5.06 -2.22
C VAL A 78 29.01 -4.47 -3.45
N THR A 79 29.49 -5.29 -4.37
CA THR A 79 29.94 -4.84 -5.70
C THR A 79 28.80 -5.06 -6.70
N LYS A 80 29.02 -4.69 -7.96
CA LYS A 80 28.04 -4.92 -9.03
C LYS A 80 27.66 -6.41 -9.17
N ASP A 81 28.63 -7.30 -9.00
CA ASP A 81 28.47 -8.73 -9.34
C ASP A 81 28.76 -9.68 -8.17
N SER A 82 29.32 -9.19 -7.06
CA SER A 82 29.68 -9.97 -5.88
C SER A 82 29.24 -9.30 -4.58
N VAL A 83 29.27 -10.08 -3.50
CA VAL A 83 29.03 -9.59 -2.14
C VAL A 83 30.00 -10.27 -1.18
N SER A 84 30.67 -9.47 -0.36
CA SER A 84 31.44 -10.00 0.77
C SER A 84 30.74 -9.66 2.07
N LEU A 85 30.72 -10.60 3.00
CA LEU A 85 30.03 -10.49 4.26
C LEU A 85 30.94 -11.00 5.39
N PHE A 86 31.10 -10.20 6.42
CA PHE A 86 31.62 -10.64 7.72
C PHE A 86 30.49 -10.76 8.75
N HIS A 87 30.54 -11.80 9.59
CA HIS A 87 29.72 -11.91 10.78
C HIS A 87 30.43 -12.61 11.94
N ASP A 88 29.98 -12.34 13.16
CA ASP A 88 30.52 -12.82 14.44
C ASP A 88 30.50 -14.35 14.62
N GLY A 89 29.78 -15.07 13.77
CA GLY A 89 29.62 -16.52 13.82
C GLY A 89 28.69 -16.98 14.94
N SER A 90 27.84 -16.09 15.48
CA SER A 90 26.77 -16.47 16.39
C SER A 90 25.80 -17.47 15.74
N GLY A 91 25.06 -18.22 16.56
CA GLY A 91 24.13 -19.24 16.07
C GLY A 91 23.05 -18.67 15.16
N ASP A 92 22.52 -17.49 15.53
CA ASP A 92 21.50 -16.77 14.76
C ASP A 92 22.07 -16.23 13.44
N ALA A 93 23.27 -15.64 13.46
CA ALA A 93 24.00 -15.23 12.26
C ALA A 93 24.20 -16.40 11.30
N CYS A 94 24.80 -17.49 11.77
CA CYS A 94 25.06 -18.68 10.95
C CYS A 94 23.76 -19.24 10.32
N ALA A 95 22.67 -19.27 11.08
CA ALA A 95 21.38 -19.76 10.60
C ALA A 95 20.81 -18.87 9.49
N LEU A 96 20.90 -17.56 9.62
CA LEU A 96 20.45 -16.61 8.61
C LEU A 96 21.33 -16.67 7.35
N PHE A 97 22.65 -16.57 7.50
CA PHE A 97 23.57 -16.45 6.36
C PHE A 97 23.65 -17.73 5.55
N LYS A 98 23.49 -18.91 6.17
CA LYS A 98 23.30 -20.17 5.47
C LYS A 98 22.14 -20.12 4.47
N GLN A 99 21.08 -19.37 4.78
CA GLN A 99 19.95 -19.20 3.87
C GLN A 99 20.30 -18.28 2.69
N ARG A 100 21.08 -17.22 2.92
CA ARG A 100 21.52 -16.29 1.88
C ARG A 100 22.54 -16.92 0.92
N ARG A 101 23.48 -17.72 1.46
CA ARG A 101 24.48 -18.46 0.68
C ARG A 101 23.89 -19.40 -0.38
N ALA A 102 22.67 -19.90 -0.17
CA ALA A 102 22.01 -20.76 -1.13
C ALA A 102 21.53 -20.01 -2.40
N LEU A 103 21.38 -18.68 -2.33
CA LEU A 103 20.78 -17.87 -3.40
C LEU A 103 21.68 -16.75 -3.92
N TRP A 104 22.55 -16.19 -3.07
CA TRP A 104 23.46 -15.12 -3.46
C TRP A 104 24.64 -15.72 -4.23
N THR A 105 24.78 -15.32 -5.49
CA THR A 105 25.91 -15.68 -6.35
C THR A 105 27.14 -14.85 -5.96
N GLU A 106 28.33 -15.44 -6.04
CA GLU A 106 29.60 -14.77 -5.70
C GLU A 106 29.59 -14.13 -4.29
N LEU A 107 29.16 -14.93 -3.30
CA LEU A 107 29.21 -14.56 -1.88
C LEU A 107 30.50 -15.04 -1.22
N ASP A 108 31.31 -14.09 -0.75
CA ASP A 108 32.47 -14.34 0.10
C ASP A 108 32.11 -14.14 1.58
N GLU A 109 31.99 -15.27 2.29
CA GLU A 109 31.59 -15.33 3.70
C GLU A 109 32.83 -15.40 4.61
N TRP A 110 32.95 -14.42 5.51
CA TRP A 110 33.99 -14.33 6.54
C TRP A 110 33.37 -14.48 7.92
N THR A 111 33.92 -15.38 8.75
CA THR A 111 33.42 -15.59 10.10
C THR A 111 34.53 -16.01 11.06
N LEU A 112 34.29 -15.79 12.34
CA LEU A 112 35.23 -16.13 13.41
C LEU A 112 35.27 -17.65 13.65
N SER A 113 36.48 -18.18 13.86
CA SER A 113 36.65 -19.55 14.35
C SER A 113 36.09 -19.70 15.77
N PRO A 114 35.82 -20.92 16.26
CA PRO A 114 35.43 -21.14 17.66
C PRO A 114 36.40 -20.49 18.66
N GLU A 115 37.70 -20.61 18.43
CA GLU A 115 38.73 -20.05 19.31
C GLU A 115 38.72 -18.52 19.29
N GLN A 116 38.55 -17.90 18.11
CA GLN A 116 38.46 -16.46 17.95
C GLN A 116 37.20 -15.85 18.56
N ARG A 117 36.13 -16.63 18.74
CA ARG A 117 34.90 -16.19 19.43
C ARG A 117 35.03 -16.21 20.95
N GLU A 118 35.89 -17.08 21.48
CA GLU A 118 36.14 -17.17 22.92
C GLU A 118 37.10 -16.08 23.41
N ASP A 119 38.01 -15.62 22.54
CA ASP A 119 38.97 -14.55 22.81
C ASP A 119 38.58 -13.26 22.06
N VAL A 120 38.05 -12.28 22.80
CA VAL A 120 37.60 -10.99 22.26
C VAL A 120 38.71 -10.27 21.48
N GLU A 121 39.96 -10.29 21.95
CA GLU A 121 41.04 -9.58 21.27
C GLU A 121 41.38 -10.27 19.94
N GLN A 122 41.43 -11.60 19.92
CA GLN A 122 41.64 -12.35 18.68
C GLN A 122 40.46 -12.20 17.70
N GLY A 123 39.24 -12.12 18.22
CA GLY A 123 38.03 -11.86 17.43
C GLY A 123 38.08 -10.51 16.72
N GLU A 124 38.44 -9.44 17.44
CA GLU A 124 38.59 -8.10 16.86
C GLU A 124 39.71 -8.04 15.82
N ILE A 125 40.86 -8.67 16.10
CA ILE A 125 41.96 -8.77 15.13
C ILE A 125 41.50 -9.48 13.85
N ALA A 126 40.78 -10.60 13.99
CA ALA A 126 40.25 -11.35 12.86
C ALA A 126 39.21 -10.56 12.06
N LYS A 127 38.34 -9.78 12.72
CA LYS A 127 37.37 -8.87 12.09
C LYS A 127 38.06 -7.81 11.24
N VAL A 128 39.10 -7.15 11.77
CA VAL A 128 39.89 -6.16 11.03
C VAL A 128 40.58 -6.78 9.82
N GLN A 129 41.15 -7.98 9.97
CA GLN A 129 41.79 -8.71 8.87
C GLN A 129 40.79 -9.12 7.78
N ALA A 130 39.60 -9.58 8.18
CA ALA A 130 38.51 -9.91 7.26
C ALA A 130 38.06 -8.66 6.50
N PHE A 131 37.76 -7.56 7.22
CA PHE A 131 37.38 -6.28 6.61
C PHE A 131 38.38 -5.79 5.56
N ARG A 132 39.68 -5.87 5.89
CA ARG A 132 40.75 -5.48 4.96
C ARG A 132 40.79 -6.38 3.73
N SER A 133 40.67 -7.69 3.91
CA SER A 133 40.68 -8.66 2.80
C SER A 133 39.47 -8.47 1.91
N MET A 134 38.26 -8.31 2.48
CA MET A 134 37.02 -8.01 1.74
C MET A 134 37.19 -6.83 0.78
N ILE A 135 37.80 -5.73 1.25
CA ILE A 135 38.05 -4.54 0.43
C ILE A 135 39.13 -4.82 -0.62
N LEU A 136 40.30 -5.33 -0.23
CA LEU A 136 41.45 -5.48 -1.12
C LEU A 136 41.30 -6.57 -2.17
N ASP A 137 40.48 -7.59 -1.91
CA ASP A 137 40.20 -8.67 -2.86
C ASP A 137 39.24 -8.22 -3.97
N HIS A 138 38.42 -7.20 -3.70
CA HIS A 138 37.38 -6.71 -4.60
C HIS A 138 37.68 -5.37 -5.27
N LEU A 139 38.51 -4.54 -4.63
CA LEU A 139 38.77 -3.17 -5.06
C LEU A 139 40.24 -2.93 -5.32
N ARG A 140 40.51 -2.16 -6.36
CA ARG A 140 41.83 -1.68 -6.74
C ARG A 140 42.04 -0.29 -6.15
N GLU A 141 43.31 0.09 -6.08
CA GLU A 141 43.68 1.44 -5.69
C GLU A 141 43.10 2.46 -6.67
N GLY A 142 42.43 3.48 -6.13
CA GLY A 142 41.72 4.50 -6.89
C GLY A 142 40.23 4.21 -7.13
N ASP A 143 39.77 2.96 -6.93
CA ASP A 143 38.35 2.60 -7.03
C ASP A 143 37.53 3.36 -5.98
N SER A 144 36.23 3.48 -6.24
CA SER A 144 35.29 4.26 -5.46
C SER A 144 34.41 3.40 -4.55
N VAL A 145 34.27 3.82 -3.30
CA VAL A 145 33.44 3.16 -2.28
C VAL A 145 32.29 4.08 -1.89
N GLY A 146 31.07 3.63 -2.17
CA GLY A 146 29.84 4.26 -1.76
C GLY A 146 29.55 4.01 -0.28
N VAL A 147 29.39 5.09 0.47
CA VAL A 147 28.97 5.07 1.87
C VAL A 147 27.84 6.07 2.03
N ALA A 148 26.78 5.70 2.74
CA ALA A 148 25.65 6.59 2.96
C ALA A 148 25.84 7.39 4.24
N LEU A 149 25.88 8.71 4.11
CA LEU A 149 26.16 9.59 5.23
C LEU A 149 24.89 9.90 6.04
N ASN A 150 25.03 10.14 7.34
CA ASN A 150 23.96 10.69 8.17
C ASN A 150 23.81 12.21 7.93
N ASP A 151 22.69 12.81 8.34
CA ASP A 151 22.53 14.27 8.28
C ASP A 151 23.64 15.01 9.04
N GLY A 152 24.24 16.02 8.38
CA GLY A 152 25.33 16.82 8.93
C GLY A 152 26.71 16.15 8.94
N MET A 153 26.84 14.93 8.39
CA MET A 153 28.11 14.23 8.24
C MET A 153 28.74 14.52 6.87
N GLU A 154 30.06 14.68 6.84
CA GLU A 154 30.87 14.83 5.63
C GLU A 154 31.62 13.52 5.31
N LEU A 155 32.08 13.35 4.06
CA LEU A 155 32.80 12.12 3.65
C LEU A 155 34.06 11.87 4.48
N GLN A 156 34.74 12.92 4.93
CA GLN A 156 35.93 12.80 5.77
C GLN A 156 35.60 12.21 7.15
N ASP A 157 34.37 12.36 7.65
CA ASP A 157 33.96 11.82 8.94
C ASP A 157 33.98 10.28 8.97
N VAL A 158 33.83 9.64 7.80
CA VAL A 158 33.90 8.18 7.64
C VAL A 158 35.28 7.65 8.02
N GLU A 159 36.35 8.41 7.79
CA GLU A 159 37.70 8.01 8.19
C GLU A 159 37.86 7.93 9.71
N TYR A 160 36.95 8.49 10.50
CA TYR A 160 36.95 8.37 11.96
C TYR A 160 36.09 7.23 12.49
N TRP A 161 35.56 6.37 11.63
CA TRP A 161 34.85 5.16 12.05
C TRP A 161 35.86 4.13 12.58
N PRO A 162 35.65 3.51 13.76
CA PRO A 162 36.64 2.61 14.36
C PRO A 162 37.17 1.54 13.42
N LEU A 163 36.28 0.86 12.68
CA LEU A 163 36.69 -0.18 11.73
C LEU A 163 37.38 0.39 10.50
N VAL A 164 36.96 1.56 9.99
CA VAL A 164 37.65 2.23 8.87
C VAL A 164 39.06 2.64 9.27
N GLN A 165 39.26 3.19 10.47
CA GLN A 165 40.58 3.54 10.99
C GLN A 165 41.51 2.34 11.11
N SER A 166 40.96 1.18 11.43
CA SER A 166 41.72 -0.07 11.56
C SER A 166 42.41 -0.48 10.26
N PHE A 167 41.92 -0.01 9.10
CA PHE A 167 42.48 -0.31 7.78
C PHE A 167 43.95 0.14 7.63
N ALA A 168 44.35 1.19 8.37
CA ALA A 168 45.69 1.75 8.33
C ALA A 168 46.67 1.10 9.33
N LEU A 169 46.21 0.20 10.20
CA LEU A 169 47.04 -0.36 11.28
C LEU A 169 48.17 -1.25 10.74
N GLU A 170 49.42 -0.78 10.88
CA GLU A 170 50.62 -1.45 10.35
C GLU A 170 50.82 -2.86 10.92
N ASN A 171 50.53 -3.06 12.21
CA ASN A 171 50.62 -4.35 12.88
C ASN A 171 49.61 -5.39 12.35
N LEU A 172 48.59 -4.94 11.62
CA LEU A 172 47.59 -5.78 10.96
C LEU A 172 47.74 -5.75 9.43
N GLY A 173 48.92 -5.34 8.94
CA GLY A 173 49.24 -5.31 7.51
C GLY A 173 48.74 -4.07 6.77
N GLY A 174 48.26 -3.05 7.50
CA GLY A 174 47.91 -1.72 7.00
C GLY A 174 49.13 -0.95 6.49
N SER A 175 48.91 -0.04 5.53
CA SER A 175 49.98 0.80 4.96
C SER A 175 49.53 2.23 4.66
N CYS A 176 48.23 2.48 4.55
CA CYS A 176 47.64 3.80 4.39
C CYS A 176 46.17 3.79 4.84
N PHE A 177 45.60 4.98 5.05
CA PHE A 177 44.18 5.16 5.32
C PHE A 177 43.29 4.71 4.17
N LEU A 178 42.04 4.34 4.47
CA LEU A 178 41.10 3.87 3.45
C LEU A 178 40.82 4.98 2.42
N THR A 179 40.54 6.20 2.90
CA THR A 179 40.29 7.38 2.06
C THR A 179 41.50 7.84 1.23
N MET A 180 42.72 7.44 1.61
CA MET A 180 43.91 7.71 0.79
C MET A 180 44.07 6.71 -0.36
N ARG A 181 43.51 5.50 -0.21
CA ARG A 181 43.62 4.41 -1.19
C ARG A 181 42.43 4.35 -2.14
N HIS A 182 41.23 4.67 -1.65
CA HIS A 182 39.97 4.57 -2.38
C HIS A 182 39.19 5.88 -2.26
N GLN A 183 38.42 6.20 -3.29
CA GLN A 183 37.60 7.42 -3.32
C GLN A 183 36.27 7.16 -2.61
N LEU A 184 35.93 7.93 -1.58
CA LEU A 184 34.60 7.80 -0.97
C LEU A 184 33.56 8.60 -1.75
N ARG A 185 32.35 8.07 -1.83
CA ARG A 185 31.19 8.73 -2.45
C ARG A 185 29.97 8.61 -1.55
N ASP A 186 29.23 9.71 -1.39
CA ASP A 186 27.94 9.67 -0.72
C ASP A 186 26.90 9.08 -1.68
N VAL A 187 26.24 8.01 -1.25
CA VAL A 187 25.21 7.27 -2.00
C VAL A 187 23.83 7.34 -1.34
N ARG A 188 23.67 8.29 -0.42
CA ARG A 188 22.44 8.51 0.32
C ARG A 188 21.20 8.60 -0.58
N ASP A 189 21.25 9.44 -1.61
CA ASP A 189 20.10 9.72 -2.47
C ASP A 189 19.72 8.49 -3.32
N GLU A 190 20.71 7.73 -3.76
CA GLU A 190 20.53 6.46 -4.47
C GLU A 190 19.86 5.41 -3.57
N LEU A 191 20.31 5.28 -2.32
CA LEU A 191 19.68 4.36 -1.37
C LEU A 191 18.26 4.78 -1.00
N ILE A 192 18.02 6.07 -0.81
CA ILE A 192 16.68 6.63 -0.59
C ILE A 192 15.76 6.22 -1.75
N LYS A 193 16.20 6.31 -3.01
CA LYS A 193 15.41 5.86 -4.16
C LYS A 193 15.09 4.37 -4.09
N VAL A 194 16.04 3.54 -3.67
CA VAL A 194 15.81 2.10 -3.45
C VAL A 194 14.75 1.88 -2.36
N PHE A 195 14.85 2.57 -1.23
CA PHE A 195 13.88 2.42 -0.13
C PHE A 195 12.49 2.99 -0.45
N HIS A 196 12.37 3.89 -1.42
CA HIS A 196 11.08 4.37 -1.93
C HIS A 196 10.49 3.48 -3.02
N SER A 197 11.24 2.52 -3.56
CA SER A 197 10.72 1.54 -4.52
C SER A 197 9.95 0.43 -3.79
N TRP A 198 8.86 -0.06 -4.39
CA TRP A 198 8.11 -1.18 -3.84
C TRP A 198 8.84 -2.49 -4.09
N ASP A 199 9.14 -3.23 -3.02
CA ASP A 199 9.61 -4.62 -3.12
C ASP A 199 8.46 -5.63 -2.99
N GLU A 200 8.70 -6.87 -3.41
CA GLU A 200 7.68 -7.93 -3.40
C GLU A 200 7.11 -8.16 -1.99
N LEU A 201 7.96 -8.11 -0.96
CA LEU A 201 7.54 -8.30 0.43
C LEU A 201 6.61 -7.19 0.92
N SER A 202 6.92 -5.94 0.62
CA SER A 202 6.07 -4.79 0.99
C SER A 202 4.75 -4.84 0.24
N LEU A 203 4.77 -5.24 -1.04
CA LEU A 203 3.54 -5.47 -1.81
C LEU A 203 2.72 -6.62 -1.22
N GLU A 204 3.31 -7.75 -0.88
CA GLU A 204 2.61 -8.88 -0.24
C GLU A 204 2.00 -8.46 1.10
N HIS A 205 2.70 -7.64 1.87
CA HIS A 205 2.17 -7.12 3.13
C HIS A 205 0.95 -6.21 2.91
N VAL A 206 1.06 -5.24 2.00
CA VAL A 206 -0.03 -4.31 1.68
C VAL A 206 -1.22 -5.04 1.09
N LEU A 207 -0.99 -5.88 0.07
CA LEU A 207 -2.04 -6.64 -0.61
C LEU A 207 -2.64 -7.72 0.26
N GLY A 208 -1.88 -8.32 1.18
CA GLY A 208 -2.35 -9.37 2.07
C GLY A 208 -3.02 -8.82 3.33
N LYS A 209 -2.25 -8.17 4.20
CA LYS A 209 -2.73 -7.70 5.50
C LYS A 209 -3.55 -6.41 5.37
N GLY A 210 -3.02 -5.42 4.63
CA GLY A 210 -3.65 -4.11 4.47
C GLY A 210 -5.03 -4.20 3.85
N THR A 211 -5.16 -4.86 2.69
CA THR A 211 -6.47 -5.00 2.01
C THR A 211 -7.46 -5.81 2.84
N ARG A 212 -7.02 -6.89 3.51
CA ARG A 212 -7.89 -7.72 4.34
C ARG A 212 -8.45 -6.95 5.52
N GLN A 213 -7.61 -6.18 6.21
CA GLN A 213 -8.05 -5.33 7.31
C GLN A 213 -9.07 -4.31 6.83
N MET A 214 -8.81 -3.64 5.70
CA MET A 214 -9.76 -2.69 5.11
C MET A 214 -11.09 -3.35 4.72
N CYS A 215 -11.06 -4.58 4.17
CA CYS A 215 -12.28 -5.34 3.88
C CYS A 215 -13.07 -5.67 5.15
N LEU A 216 -12.41 -6.12 6.22
CA LEU A 216 -13.06 -6.41 7.50
C LEU A 216 -13.72 -5.17 8.12
N ILE A 217 -13.04 -4.02 8.05
CA ILE A 217 -13.60 -2.75 8.56
C ILE A 217 -14.85 -2.39 7.76
N LEU A 218 -14.80 -2.48 6.43
CA LEU A 218 -15.95 -2.19 5.57
C LEU A 218 -17.11 -3.17 5.78
N GLU A 219 -16.83 -4.45 5.99
CA GLU A 219 -17.85 -5.45 6.36
C GLU A 219 -18.48 -5.13 7.72
N GLY A 220 -17.67 -4.69 8.68
CA GLY A 220 -18.14 -4.20 9.98
C GLY A 220 -19.05 -2.98 9.84
N THR A 221 -18.65 -1.99 9.05
CA THR A 221 -19.47 -0.80 8.75
C THR A 221 -20.76 -1.17 8.04
N ARG A 222 -20.71 -2.10 7.07
CA ARG A 222 -21.91 -2.63 6.42
C ARG A 222 -22.84 -3.30 7.44
N ALA A 223 -22.29 -4.08 8.37
CA ALA A 223 -23.08 -4.73 9.41
C ALA A 223 -23.79 -3.72 10.34
N ILE A 224 -23.25 -2.52 10.54
CA ILE A 224 -23.95 -1.44 11.28
C ILE A 224 -25.21 -1.01 10.52
N ILE A 225 -25.10 -0.85 9.19
CA ILE A 225 -26.24 -0.51 8.32
C ILE A 225 -27.27 -1.66 8.30
N ASP A 226 -26.81 -2.92 8.21
CA ASP A 226 -27.66 -4.11 8.10
C ASP A 226 -28.31 -4.54 9.43
N ARG A 227 -27.66 -4.34 10.59
CA ARG A 227 -28.29 -4.58 11.92
C ARG A 227 -29.51 -3.68 12.15
N GLY A 228 -29.60 -2.57 11.44
CA GLY A 228 -30.79 -1.73 11.31
C GLY A 228 -31.97 -2.40 10.59
N ALA A 229 -31.86 -3.62 10.04
CA ALA A 229 -32.88 -4.24 9.20
C ALA A 229 -33.73 -5.35 9.88
N ARG A 230 -33.48 -5.71 11.15
CA ARG A 230 -34.34 -6.67 11.89
C ARG A 230 -35.57 -5.93 12.44
N GLU A 231 -36.77 -6.48 12.30
CA GLU A 231 -38.13 -5.88 12.37
C GLU A 231 -38.43 -4.78 13.42
N SER A 232 -37.63 -4.55 14.47
CA SER A 232 -37.72 -3.37 15.36
C SER A 232 -36.75 -2.22 15.00
N ALA A 233 -36.04 -2.32 13.87
CA ALA A 233 -34.84 -1.55 13.58
C ALA A 233 -34.95 -0.63 12.35
N ALA A 234 -36.00 -0.71 11.51
CA ALA A 234 -36.17 0.23 10.39
C ALA A 234 -36.22 1.70 10.85
N THR A 235 -36.93 1.97 11.94
CA THR A 235 -36.94 3.28 12.62
C THR A 235 -35.55 3.66 13.12
N LYS A 236 -34.79 2.70 13.69
CA LYS A 236 -33.41 2.94 14.17
C LYS A 236 -32.44 3.19 13.00
N ARG A 237 -32.61 2.49 11.88
CA ARG A 237 -31.82 2.67 10.65
C ARG A 237 -32.04 4.07 10.09
N SER A 238 -33.28 4.56 10.08
CA SER A 238 -33.59 5.90 9.58
C SER A 238 -32.92 7.03 10.39
N LEU A 239 -32.53 6.74 11.64
CA LEU A 239 -31.85 7.67 12.54
C LEU A 239 -30.32 7.64 12.42
N LEU A 240 -29.75 6.68 11.69
CA LEU A 240 -28.31 6.64 11.47
C LEU A 240 -27.87 7.86 10.67
N SER A 241 -26.88 8.57 11.20
CA SER A 241 -26.21 9.68 10.53
C SER A 241 -24.96 9.21 9.76
N GLU A 242 -24.47 10.07 8.85
CA GLU A 242 -23.16 9.88 8.22
C GLU A 242 -22.05 9.62 9.26
N ALA A 243 -22.10 10.32 10.40
CA ALA A 243 -21.13 10.16 11.48
C ALA A 243 -21.22 8.80 12.19
N ASP A 244 -22.43 8.31 12.47
CA ASP A 244 -22.64 7.00 13.11
C ASP A 244 -22.11 5.86 12.25
N ILE A 245 -22.24 5.98 10.92
CA ILE A 245 -21.73 4.99 9.97
C ILE A 245 -20.19 5.14 9.82
N ALA A 246 -19.68 6.37 9.84
CA ALA A 246 -18.25 6.66 9.68
C ALA A 246 -17.41 6.36 10.94
N GLU A 247 -18.02 6.29 12.13
CA GLU A 247 -17.32 6.18 13.42
C GLU A 247 -16.31 5.02 13.45
N ALA A 248 -16.73 3.82 13.04
CA ALA A 248 -15.85 2.66 13.00
C ALA A 248 -14.63 2.88 12.08
N LEU A 249 -14.83 3.52 10.93
CA LEU A 249 -13.75 3.84 9.99
C LEU A 249 -12.82 4.91 10.59
N ALA A 250 -13.40 5.93 11.24
CA ALA A 250 -12.69 7.05 11.81
C ALA A 250 -11.74 6.61 12.94
N ILE A 251 -12.19 5.74 13.84
CA ILE A 251 -11.36 5.21 14.94
C ILE A 251 -10.12 4.48 14.39
N HIS A 252 -10.31 3.65 13.36
CA HIS A 252 -9.20 2.93 12.74
C HIS A 252 -8.20 3.87 12.08
N HIS A 253 -8.69 4.86 11.33
CA HIS A 253 -7.85 5.87 10.70
C HIS A 253 -7.10 6.73 11.73
N GLU A 254 -7.76 7.13 12.82
CA GLU A 254 -7.14 7.89 13.91
C GLU A 254 -5.99 7.12 14.55
N PHE A 255 -6.22 5.86 14.91
CA PHE A 255 -5.19 5.02 15.50
C PHE A 255 -3.97 4.87 14.58
N ALA A 256 -4.21 4.59 13.29
CA ALA A 256 -3.14 4.50 12.30
C ALA A 256 -2.40 5.84 12.10
N SER A 257 -3.12 6.95 12.06
CA SER A 257 -2.54 8.29 11.91
C SER A 257 -1.66 8.69 13.10
N VAL A 258 -2.07 8.34 14.34
CA VAL A 258 -1.27 8.58 15.55
C VAL A 258 -0.02 7.71 15.56
N GLN A 259 -0.11 6.45 15.15
CA GLN A 259 1.06 5.58 15.03
C GLN A 259 2.07 6.11 14.02
N GLU A 260 1.62 6.56 12.85
CA GLU A 260 2.50 7.15 11.83
C GLU A 260 3.12 8.47 12.28
N GLU A 261 2.34 9.33 12.96
CA GLU A 261 2.86 10.57 13.55
C GLU A 261 3.94 10.29 14.60
N ASN A 262 3.69 9.34 15.51
CA ASN A 262 4.66 8.94 16.53
C ASN A 262 5.92 8.35 15.89
N ARG A 263 5.78 7.45 14.89
CA ARG A 263 6.91 6.85 14.16
C ARG A 263 7.84 7.91 13.59
N ARG A 264 7.29 9.01 13.07
CA ARG A 264 8.09 10.11 12.48
C ARG A 264 8.75 11.02 13.49
N ARG A 265 8.04 11.33 14.58
CA ARG A 265 8.58 12.16 15.65
C ARG A 265 9.77 11.49 16.32
N GLU A 266 9.71 10.18 16.47
CA GLU A 266 10.76 9.43 17.15
C GLU A 266 11.92 9.08 16.21
N LYS A 267 11.65 8.79 14.92
CA LYS A 267 12.61 8.09 14.04
C LYS A 267 12.41 8.47 12.56
N PRO A 268 12.85 9.66 12.14
CA PRO A 268 12.84 9.97 10.71
C PRO A 268 13.77 8.96 10.01
N LEU A 269 13.26 8.23 9.01
CA LEU A 269 14.17 7.97 7.89
C LEU A 269 14.66 9.34 7.41
N PRO A 270 15.88 9.42 6.88
CA PRO A 270 16.26 10.54 6.03
C PRO A 270 15.37 10.46 4.79
N SER A 271 14.19 11.05 4.90
CA SER A 271 13.24 11.16 3.81
C SER A 271 13.68 12.37 3.00
N PRO A 272 13.59 12.32 1.66
CA PRO A 272 13.55 13.55 0.90
C PRO A 272 12.42 14.39 1.50
N ALA A 273 12.60 15.71 1.51
CA ALA A 273 11.71 16.72 2.11
C ALA A 273 10.34 16.81 1.39
N VAL A 274 9.70 15.66 1.12
CA VAL A 274 8.35 15.57 0.60
C VAL A 274 7.43 15.75 1.80
N PRO A 275 6.68 16.86 1.87
CA PRO A 275 5.69 17.04 2.92
C PRO A 275 4.69 15.90 2.83
N TYR A 276 4.56 15.14 3.91
CA TYR A 276 3.48 14.17 4.00
C TYR A 276 2.17 14.90 4.14
N GLU A 277 1.33 14.73 3.14
CA GLU A 277 -0.08 14.99 3.27
C GLU A 277 -0.70 13.76 3.93
N ALA A 278 -1.25 13.96 5.13
CA ALA A 278 -2.03 12.91 5.77
C ALA A 278 -3.14 12.49 4.80
N PRO A 279 -3.33 11.18 4.53
CA PRO A 279 -4.39 10.74 3.66
C PRO A 279 -5.72 11.27 4.19
N ALA A 280 -6.59 11.70 3.29
CA ALA A 280 -7.91 12.17 3.65
C ALA A 280 -8.62 11.09 4.48
N GLY A 281 -9.19 11.50 5.62
CA GLY A 281 -9.88 10.58 6.50
C GLY A 281 -11.07 9.89 5.81
N PRO A 282 -11.58 8.79 6.39
CA PRO A 282 -12.71 8.07 5.83
C PRO A 282 -13.95 8.96 5.78
N ARG A 283 -14.80 8.72 4.78
CA ARG A 283 -16.03 9.48 4.56
C ARG A 283 -17.22 8.56 4.33
N VAL A 284 -18.38 9.03 4.77
CA VAL A 284 -19.68 8.48 4.41
C VAL A 284 -20.53 9.62 3.90
N LEU A 285 -21.12 9.46 2.71
CA LEU A 285 -21.96 10.46 2.07
C LEU A 285 -23.27 9.84 1.63
N ILE A 286 -24.39 10.48 1.96
CA ILE A 286 -25.74 9.95 1.68
C ILE A 286 -26.42 10.79 0.58
N GLY A 287 -27.03 10.11 -0.40
CA GLY A 287 -27.90 10.72 -1.40
C GLY A 287 -27.21 11.84 -2.20
N GLN A 288 -27.82 13.03 -2.27
CA GLN A 288 -27.28 14.15 -3.04
C GLN A 288 -25.87 14.57 -2.61
N ARG A 289 -25.51 14.38 -1.32
CA ARG A 289 -24.19 14.74 -0.80
C ARG A 289 -23.06 13.91 -1.39
N THR A 290 -23.37 12.79 -2.06
CA THR A 290 -22.38 12.05 -2.85
C THR A 290 -21.74 12.88 -3.97
N CYS A 291 -22.35 14.01 -4.40
CA CYS A 291 -21.69 14.94 -5.32
C CYS A 291 -20.47 15.65 -4.72
N LEU A 292 -20.34 15.70 -3.39
CA LEU A 292 -19.19 16.30 -2.69
C LEU A 292 -17.91 15.46 -2.85
N LEU A 293 -17.99 14.25 -3.43
CA LEU A 293 -16.80 13.46 -3.78
C LEU A 293 -15.89 14.18 -4.78
N SER A 294 -16.45 14.95 -5.71
CA SER A 294 -15.66 15.60 -6.78
C SER A 294 -14.96 16.89 -6.34
N GLN A 295 -15.27 17.43 -5.15
CA GLN A 295 -14.84 18.77 -4.77
C GLN A 295 -13.47 18.83 -4.08
N ASN A 296 -12.84 17.71 -3.72
CA ASN A 296 -11.59 17.64 -2.90
C ASN A 296 -11.60 18.48 -1.60
N GLU A 297 -12.65 19.24 -1.33
CA GLU A 297 -12.90 19.95 -0.09
C GLU A 297 -13.17 18.90 0.98
N MET A 298 -12.20 18.75 1.88
CA MET A 298 -12.46 18.10 3.15
C MET A 298 -13.49 18.96 3.89
N PRO A 299 -14.72 18.48 4.17
CA PRO A 299 -15.43 19.04 5.29
C PRO A 299 -14.52 18.81 6.51
N SER A 300 -14.08 19.89 7.15
CA SER A 300 -13.46 19.84 8.48
C SER A 300 -14.21 18.82 9.34
N ARG A 301 -13.58 18.13 10.30
CA ARG A 301 -14.28 17.31 11.31
C ARG A 301 -15.51 18.03 11.91
N LYS A 302 -15.52 19.37 11.88
CA LYS A 302 -16.62 20.23 12.32
C LYS A 302 -17.79 20.36 11.31
N HIS A 303 -17.62 20.05 10.03
CA HIS A 303 -18.62 20.13 8.96
C HIS A 303 -19.32 18.80 8.64
N THR A 304 -18.68 17.64 8.86
CA THR A 304 -19.34 16.32 8.76
C THR A 304 -20.14 15.96 10.01
N ALA A 305 -19.98 16.71 11.11
CA ALA A 305 -20.62 16.44 12.39
C ALA A 305 -22.05 16.99 12.55
N GLN A 306 -22.59 17.76 11.58
CA GLN A 306 -23.99 18.18 11.61
C GLN A 306 -24.90 17.17 10.89
N GLN A 307 -25.19 16.07 11.60
CA GLN A 307 -26.48 15.37 11.70
C GLN A 307 -27.33 15.20 10.42
N HIS A 308 -26.75 14.77 9.29
CA HIS A 308 -27.57 14.26 8.19
C HIS A 308 -27.92 12.79 8.43
N GLN A 309 -29.11 12.57 8.99
CA GLN A 309 -29.67 11.24 9.17
C GLN A 309 -30.28 10.73 7.87
N LEU A 310 -30.34 9.40 7.72
CA LEU A 310 -30.95 8.76 6.55
C LEU A 310 -32.38 9.25 6.28
N ARG A 311 -33.16 9.57 7.31
CA ARG A 311 -34.53 10.11 7.18
C ARG A 311 -34.61 11.54 6.60
N ASP A 312 -33.55 12.32 6.77
CA ASP A 312 -33.49 13.74 6.41
C ASP A 312 -32.83 13.94 5.04
N ALA A 313 -32.13 12.93 4.54
CA ALA A 313 -31.53 12.92 3.22
C ALA A 313 -32.61 12.72 2.14
N ARG A 314 -33.17 13.81 1.64
CA ARG A 314 -34.18 13.83 0.56
C ARG A 314 -33.64 14.56 -0.66
N ALA A 315 -34.14 14.17 -1.84
CA ALA A 315 -33.88 14.95 -3.03
C ALA A 315 -34.63 16.29 -2.96
N ALA A 316 -33.95 17.39 -3.34
CA ALA A 316 -34.52 18.73 -3.34
C ALA A 316 -35.92 18.75 -4.01
N GLY A 317 -36.95 19.12 -3.24
CA GLY A 317 -38.33 19.22 -3.73
C GLY A 317 -39.09 17.90 -3.89
N ARG A 318 -38.55 16.75 -3.45
CA ARG A 318 -39.24 15.45 -3.47
C ARG A 318 -39.37 14.84 -2.06
N PRO A 319 -40.48 14.14 -1.75
CA PRO A 319 -40.63 13.43 -0.49
C PRO A 319 -39.79 12.15 -0.38
N ALA A 320 -39.21 11.69 -1.50
CA ALA A 320 -38.44 10.45 -1.57
C ALA A 320 -37.15 10.52 -0.75
N LEU A 321 -36.89 9.45 0.00
CA LEU A 321 -35.68 9.23 0.78
C LEU A 321 -34.49 8.92 -0.13
N ALA A 322 -33.28 9.15 0.37
CA ALA A 322 -32.05 8.78 -0.32
C ALA A 322 -32.02 7.29 -0.66
N THR A 323 -31.66 6.99 -1.90
CA THR A 323 -31.64 5.63 -2.46
C THR A 323 -30.26 4.99 -2.41
N HIS A 324 -29.21 5.78 -2.21
CA HIS A 324 -27.82 5.32 -2.17
C HIS A 324 -26.97 6.09 -1.15
N LEU A 325 -25.83 5.50 -0.80
CA LEU A 325 -24.75 6.13 -0.06
C LEU A 325 -23.39 5.69 -0.60
N ILE A 326 -22.35 6.47 -0.33
CA ILE A 326 -20.96 6.15 -0.66
C ILE A 326 -20.14 6.11 0.62
N ILE A 327 -19.27 5.10 0.70
CA ILE A 327 -18.26 4.96 1.75
C ILE A 327 -16.89 5.00 1.08
N GLU A 328 -16.06 5.96 1.46
CA GLU A 328 -14.65 6.04 1.07
C GLU A 328 -13.78 5.82 2.31
N THR A 329 -12.75 5.01 2.19
CA THR A 329 -11.75 4.80 3.24
C THR A 329 -10.39 4.60 2.63
N SER A 330 -9.35 4.88 3.41
CA SER A 330 -7.97 4.68 3.00
C SER A 330 -7.17 4.07 4.14
N GLU A 331 -6.24 3.20 3.78
CA GLU A 331 -5.26 2.64 4.69
C GLU A 331 -4.05 3.61 4.77
N SER A 332 -3.73 4.07 5.98
CA SER A 332 -2.84 5.22 6.19
C SER A 332 -1.37 4.95 5.84
N PHE A 333 -0.91 3.69 5.85
CA PHE A 333 0.50 3.37 5.61
C PHE A 333 0.84 3.13 4.14
N SER A 334 -0.02 2.44 3.40
CA SER A 334 0.16 2.13 1.97
C SER A 334 -0.45 3.19 1.05
N GLY A 335 -1.35 4.02 1.57
CA GLY A 335 -2.14 4.94 0.75
C GLY A 335 -3.21 4.23 -0.09
N THR A 336 -3.46 2.93 0.13
CA THR A 336 -4.51 2.19 -0.57
C THR A 336 -5.87 2.78 -0.23
N LYS A 337 -6.65 3.13 -1.26
CA LYS A 337 -8.01 3.67 -1.11
C LYS A 337 -9.05 2.66 -1.55
N LYS A 338 -10.20 2.66 -0.88
CA LYS A 338 -11.39 1.90 -1.29
C LYS A 338 -12.62 2.79 -1.18
N CYS A 339 -13.37 2.83 -2.27
CA CYS A 339 -14.64 3.54 -2.36
C CYS A 339 -15.72 2.55 -2.80
N CYS A 340 -16.85 2.53 -2.10
CA CYS A 340 -17.96 1.63 -2.37
C CYS A 340 -19.28 2.40 -2.33
N THR A 341 -20.14 2.13 -3.31
CA THR A 341 -21.52 2.62 -3.32
C THR A 341 -22.44 1.53 -2.81
N PHE A 342 -23.35 1.87 -1.90
CA PHE A 342 -24.37 0.98 -1.38
C PHE A 342 -25.76 1.54 -1.70
N PHE A 343 -26.69 0.65 -2.04
CA PHE A 343 -28.08 1.00 -2.27
C PHE A 343 -28.92 0.69 -1.04
N LEU A 344 -29.82 1.61 -0.71
CA LEU A 344 -30.70 1.56 0.47
C LEU A 344 -32.11 1.05 0.13
N THR A 345 -32.38 0.87 -1.16
CA THR A 345 -33.65 0.39 -1.71
C THR A 345 -33.37 -0.78 -2.66
N ALA A 346 -34.29 -1.75 -2.70
CA ALA A 346 -34.25 -2.87 -3.63
C ALA A 346 -34.90 -2.53 -4.99
N GLY A 347 -35.49 -1.34 -5.15
CA GLY A 347 -36.18 -0.92 -6.37
C GLY A 347 -37.45 -1.71 -6.71
N GLY A 348 -37.93 -2.57 -5.82
CA GLY A 348 -39.15 -3.36 -6.02
C GLY A 348 -40.42 -2.56 -5.70
N ALA A 349 -41.54 -2.98 -6.31
CA ALA A 349 -42.87 -2.45 -5.98
C ALA A 349 -43.14 -2.56 -4.46
N PRO A 350 -43.73 -1.54 -3.83
CA PRO A 350 -44.04 -1.62 -2.41
C PRO A 350 -44.97 -2.79 -2.16
N ARG A 351 -44.67 -3.60 -1.14
CA ARG A 351 -45.60 -4.64 -0.68
C ARG A 351 -46.84 -3.96 -0.09
N ARG A 352 -48.03 -4.52 -0.38
CA ARG A 352 -49.31 -4.04 0.15
C ARG A 352 -49.18 -3.75 1.66
N PRO A 353 -49.62 -2.58 2.14
CA PRO A 353 -49.70 -2.34 3.57
C PRO A 353 -50.68 -3.35 4.18
N TYR A 354 -50.27 -3.99 5.27
CA TYR A 354 -51.16 -4.85 6.05
C TYR A 354 -52.34 -4.02 6.56
N THR A 355 -53.54 -4.32 6.08
CA THR A 355 -54.79 -3.76 6.61
C THR A 355 -55.24 -4.65 7.79
N PRO A 356 -55.50 -4.08 8.98
CA PRO A 356 -55.91 -4.84 10.16
C PRO A 356 -57.16 -5.71 9.93
N ASP A 357 -58.03 -5.27 9.01
CA ASP A 357 -59.30 -5.95 8.69
C ASP A 357 -59.10 -7.29 7.94
N GLU A 358 -57.93 -7.51 7.32
CA GLU A 358 -57.59 -8.82 6.71
C GLU A 358 -57.02 -9.82 7.74
N GLY A 359 -56.79 -9.37 8.99
CA GLY A 359 -56.22 -10.18 10.06
C GLY A 359 -57.23 -10.99 10.86
N GLU A 360 -58.52 -10.67 10.80
CA GLU A 360 -59.56 -11.42 11.52
C GLU A 360 -60.18 -12.55 10.67
N GLU A 361 -60.30 -12.38 9.36
CA GLU A 361 -60.77 -13.47 8.47
C GLU A 361 -59.68 -14.52 8.17
N ALA A 362 -58.40 -14.14 8.19
CA ALA A 362 -57.29 -15.07 7.94
C ALA A 362 -56.96 -15.98 9.14
N VAL A 363 -57.45 -15.65 10.35
CA VAL A 363 -57.22 -16.46 11.56
C VAL A 363 -58.33 -17.50 11.77
N GLU A 364 -59.54 -17.26 11.22
CA GLU A 364 -60.65 -18.24 11.27
C GLU A 364 -60.58 -19.28 10.13
N ALA A 365 -59.93 -18.96 9.00
CA ALA A 365 -59.73 -19.88 7.88
C ALA A 365 -58.63 -20.95 8.08
N LEU A 366 -57.89 -20.93 9.19
CA LEU A 366 -56.84 -21.90 9.50
C LEU A 366 -57.27 -23.04 10.45
N HIS A 367 -58.56 -23.15 10.78
CA HIS A 367 -59.04 -24.18 11.72
C HIS A 367 -60.17 -25.12 11.28
N LEU A 368 -60.71 -25.04 10.06
CA LEU A 368 -61.54 -26.14 9.55
C LEU A 368 -61.41 -26.35 8.03
N HIS A 369 -61.05 -27.59 7.71
CA HIS A 369 -61.31 -28.36 6.49
C HIS A 369 -60.45 -28.17 5.23
N ASP A 370 -59.70 -29.25 4.96
CA ASP A 370 -59.40 -29.79 3.65
C ASP A 370 -60.54 -29.67 2.62
N LEU A 371 -60.12 -29.56 1.35
CA LEU A 371 -60.80 -29.83 0.07
C LEU A 371 -61.43 -28.64 -0.70
N GLU A 372 -60.82 -28.40 -1.87
CA GLU A 372 -61.41 -28.02 -3.17
C GLU A 372 -62.37 -26.82 -3.25
N ALA A 373 -61.92 -25.72 -3.86
CA ALA A 373 -62.67 -24.81 -4.75
C ALA A 373 -61.77 -23.60 -5.07
N GLU A 374 -61.23 -23.50 -6.28
CA GLU A 374 -61.79 -22.75 -7.43
C GLU A 374 -61.49 -21.24 -7.40
N ASP A 375 -60.94 -20.81 -8.54
CA ASP A 375 -60.69 -19.43 -8.94
C ASP A 375 -61.88 -18.51 -8.66
N LYS A 376 -61.61 -17.37 -8.04
CA LYS A 376 -62.35 -16.14 -8.28
C LYS A 376 -61.50 -14.91 -7.94
N TYR A 377 -60.97 -14.30 -8.99
CA TYR A 377 -60.52 -12.91 -8.96
C TYR A 377 -61.78 -12.04 -9.01
N ASP A 378 -62.10 -11.35 -7.92
CA ASP A 378 -62.97 -10.18 -8.00
C ASP A 378 -62.09 -8.98 -8.38
N GLU A 379 -62.28 -8.55 -9.62
CA GLU A 379 -61.95 -7.21 -10.11
C GLU A 379 -62.79 -6.19 -9.31
N ASP A 380 -62.17 -5.05 -8.96
CA ASP A 380 -62.78 -3.83 -8.39
C ASP A 380 -62.56 -3.55 -6.89
N GLU A 381 -61.32 -3.32 -6.45
CA GLU A 381 -61.06 -2.32 -5.41
C GLU A 381 -59.79 -1.51 -5.69
N LYS A 382 -59.95 -0.17 -5.61
CA LYS A 382 -58.97 0.85 -6.02
C LYS A 382 -57.61 0.68 -5.37
N GLU A 383 -56.60 0.33 -6.17
CA GLU A 383 -55.20 0.44 -5.76
C GLU A 383 -54.86 1.88 -5.36
N PRO A 384 -54.28 2.12 -4.17
CA PRO A 384 -53.55 3.36 -3.95
C PRO A 384 -52.39 3.37 -4.94
N GLN A 385 -52.35 4.36 -5.83
CA GLN A 385 -51.27 4.57 -6.80
C GLN A 385 -49.93 4.67 -6.06
N ALA A 386 -49.27 3.52 -5.92
CA ALA A 386 -47.91 3.40 -5.48
C ALA A 386 -47.02 3.88 -6.63
N MET A 387 -46.53 5.11 -6.51
CA MET A 387 -45.57 5.65 -7.44
C MET A 387 -44.31 4.78 -7.36
N GLU A 388 -44.09 3.89 -8.33
CA GLU A 388 -42.78 3.34 -8.61
C GLU A 388 -41.79 4.52 -8.66
N ASP A 389 -40.66 4.43 -7.98
CA ASP A 389 -39.57 5.39 -8.20
C ASP A 389 -38.60 4.77 -9.23
N PRO A 390 -38.86 4.90 -10.55
CA PRO A 390 -38.01 4.35 -11.61
C PRO A 390 -36.58 4.89 -11.51
N SER A 391 -36.37 6.01 -10.81
CA SER A 391 -35.07 6.63 -10.59
C SER A 391 -34.08 5.69 -9.89
N ALA A 392 -34.54 4.84 -8.96
CA ALA A 392 -33.66 3.90 -8.25
C ALA A 392 -33.17 2.76 -9.16
N SER A 393 -34.07 2.21 -10.00
CA SER A 393 -33.75 1.17 -10.97
C SER A 393 -32.80 1.69 -12.06
N VAL A 394 -33.03 2.90 -12.56
CA VAL A 394 -32.13 3.57 -13.52
C VAL A 394 -30.75 3.77 -12.91
N LEU A 395 -30.66 4.27 -11.66
CA LEU A 395 -29.39 4.48 -10.99
C LEU A 395 -28.62 3.16 -10.77
N LEU A 396 -29.31 2.10 -10.34
CA LEU A 396 -28.73 0.75 -10.24
C LEU A 396 -28.18 0.27 -11.59
N GLY A 397 -28.92 0.47 -12.68
CA GLY A 397 -28.49 0.13 -14.03
C GLY A 397 -27.22 0.86 -14.45
N VAL A 398 -27.11 2.17 -14.14
CA VAL A 398 -25.90 2.97 -14.42
C VAL A 398 -24.68 2.43 -13.66
N TYR A 399 -24.82 2.13 -12.36
CA TYR A 399 -23.72 1.58 -11.57
C TYR A 399 -23.29 0.19 -12.05
N ALA A 400 -24.25 -0.67 -12.46
CA ALA A 400 -23.93 -1.97 -13.04
C ALA A 400 -23.15 -1.83 -14.36
N ALA A 401 -23.55 -0.91 -15.23
CA ALA A 401 -22.84 -0.62 -16.47
C ALA A 401 -21.42 -0.07 -16.22
N LEU A 402 -21.24 0.80 -15.22
CA LEU A 402 -19.92 1.31 -14.84
C LEU A 402 -18.99 0.21 -14.35
N VAL A 403 -19.50 -0.74 -13.55
CA VAL A 403 -18.70 -1.89 -13.08
C VAL A 403 -18.30 -2.78 -14.26
N ALA A 404 -19.23 -3.09 -15.16
CA ALA A 404 -18.94 -3.90 -16.35
C ALA A 404 -17.91 -3.22 -17.27
N ALA A 405 -18.05 -1.91 -17.49
CA ALA A 405 -17.09 -1.13 -18.26
C ALA A 405 -15.71 -1.12 -17.60
N PHE A 406 -15.63 -0.93 -16.28
CA PHE A 406 -14.37 -0.98 -15.54
C PHE A 406 -13.70 -2.36 -15.65
N GLN A 407 -14.45 -3.44 -15.49
CA GLN A 407 -13.94 -4.81 -15.64
C GLN A 407 -13.39 -5.03 -17.06
N SER A 408 -14.13 -4.62 -18.09
CA SER A 408 -13.67 -4.72 -19.47
C SER A 408 -12.40 -3.90 -19.72
N CYS A 409 -12.34 -2.66 -19.22
CA CYS A 409 -11.14 -1.82 -19.30
C CYS A 409 -9.93 -2.45 -18.59
N ALA A 410 -10.14 -3.05 -17.41
CA ALA A 410 -9.08 -3.72 -16.67
C ALA A 410 -8.54 -4.95 -17.42
N GLU A 411 -9.42 -5.75 -18.03
CA GLU A 411 -9.04 -6.88 -18.88
C GLU A 411 -8.25 -6.42 -20.10
N HIS A 412 -8.68 -5.35 -20.77
CA HIS A 412 -7.96 -4.76 -21.89
C HIS A 412 -6.62 -4.15 -21.47
N ALA A 413 -6.54 -3.50 -20.31
CA ALA A 413 -5.30 -2.95 -19.78
C ALA A 413 -4.30 -4.06 -19.43
N ASN A 414 -4.76 -5.16 -18.85
CA ASN A 414 -3.93 -6.34 -18.58
C ASN A 414 -3.47 -7.02 -19.87
N ALA A 415 -4.36 -7.15 -20.87
CA ALA A 415 -3.99 -7.64 -22.20
C ALA A 415 -3.00 -6.70 -22.89
N SER A 416 -3.17 -5.38 -22.73
CA SER A 416 -2.28 -4.36 -23.27
C SER A 416 -0.95 -4.29 -22.53
N GLN A 417 -0.88 -4.58 -21.23
CA GLN A 417 0.37 -4.71 -20.47
C GLN A 417 1.09 -6.01 -20.82
N ALA A 418 0.38 -7.12 -20.96
CA ALA A 418 0.96 -8.37 -21.47
C ALA A 418 1.48 -8.19 -22.91
N LEU A 419 0.74 -7.46 -23.74
CA LEU A 419 1.20 -7.00 -25.05
C LEU A 419 2.36 -6.02 -24.91
N ALA A 420 2.37 -5.05 -23.99
CA ALA A 420 3.46 -4.09 -23.77
C ALA A 420 4.74 -4.75 -23.27
N GLN A 421 4.63 -5.84 -22.50
CA GLN A 421 5.74 -6.62 -21.98
C GLN A 421 6.31 -7.55 -23.07
N GLY A 422 5.46 -8.13 -23.92
CA GLY A 422 5.88 -8.75 -25.19
C GLY A 422 6.34 -7.74 -26.26
N TRP A 423 5.87 -6.49 -26.20
CA TRP A 423 6.27 -5.41 -27.08
C TRP A 423 7.55 -4.72 -26.63
N LYS A 424 7.96 -4.78 -25.35
CA LYS A 424 9.32 -4.37 -24.96
C LYS A 424 10.38 -5.25 -25.63
N GLU A 425 10.03 -6.49 -25.98
CA GLU A 425 10.86 -7.37 -26.81
C GLU A 425 10.73 -7.07 -28.31
N ALA A 426 9.61 -6.49 -28.77
CA ALA A 426 9.35 -6.19 -30.18
C ALA A 426 9.60 -4.72 -30.61
N VAL A 427 9.66 -3.76 -29.69
CA VAL A 427 9.79 -2.30 -29.94
C VAL A 427 11.24 -1.87 -30.20
N VAL A 428 12.18 -2.81 -30.22
CA VAL A 428 13.43 -2.65 -30.99
C VAL A 428 13.14 -2.56 -32.51
N ALA A 429 11.92 -2.85 -32.99
CA ALA A 429 11.64 -2.98 -34.42
C ALA A 429 10.67 -1.97 -35.09
N ALA A 430 9.81 -1.17 -34.44
CA ALA A 430 9.00 -0.20 -35.21
C ALA A 430 8.29 0.88 -34.36
N GLY A 431 8.59 2.15 -34.64
CA GLY A 431 7.83 3.30 -34.14
C GLY A 431 6.76 3.74 -35.14
N ALA A 432 5.46 3.53 -34.82
CA ALA A 432 4.32 4.07 -35.57
C ALA A 432 2.96 3.83 -34.85
N LEU A 433 2.79 4.19 -33.56
CA LEU A 433 1.56 3.85 -32.82
C LEU A 433 0.68 5.03 -32.35
N GLU A 434 1.04 6.28 -32.62
CA GLU A 434 0.28 7.44 -32.09
C GLU A 434 -0.97 7.83 -32.89
N GLU A 435 -1.12 7.44 -34.17
CA GLU A 435 -2.20 7.99 -35.00
C GLU A 435 -3.49 7.17 -35.08
N GLU A 436 -3.50 5.87 -34.73
CA GLU A 436 -4.64 5.00 -35.09
C GLU A 436 -5.53 4.56 -33.91
N ILE A 437 -4.96 4.47 -32.71
CA ILE A 437 -5.61 3.77 -31.57
C ILE A 437 -6.55 4.71 -30.78
N ILE A 438 -6.11 5.93 -30.49
CA ILE A 438 -6.89 6.90 -29.70
C ILE A 438 -8.21 7.32 -30.39
N PRO A 439 -8.25 7.57 -31.71
CA PRO A 439 -9.51 7.87 -32.42
C PRO A 439 -10.48 6.69 -32.42
N THR A 440 -9.97 5.46 -32.48
CA THR A 440 -10.78 4.24 -32.53
C THR A 440 -11.49 3.95 -31.20
N LEU A 441 -10.81 4.19 -30.06
CA LEU A 441 -11.42 4.09 -28.73
C LEU A 441 -12.53 5.13 -28.50
N ARG A 442 -12.33 6.37 -28.94
CA ARG A 442 -13.35 7.45 -28.87
C ARG A 442 -14.59 7.18 -29.73
N ARG A 443 -14.46 6.35 -30.77
CA ARG A 443 -15.59 5.96 -31.63
C ARG A 443 -16.42 4.85 -30.97
N ARG A 444 -15.77 3.82 -30.42
CA ARG A 444 -16.47 2.72 -29.73
C ARG A 444 -17.26 3.18 -28.50
N LEU A 445 -16.68 4.06 -27.69
CA LEU A 445 -17.38 4.66 -26.54
C LEU A 445 -18.66 5.45 -26.93
N ARG A 446 -18.73 5.99 -28.15
CA ARG A 446 -19.91 6.69 -28.67
C ARG A 446 -20.96 5.75 -29.26
N GLU A 447 -20.53 4.60 -29.77
CA GLU A 447 -21.42 3.59 -30.36
C GLU A 447 -22.08 2.70 -29.29
N GLU A 448 -21.38 2.39 -28.18
CA GLU A 448 -21.91 1.54 -27.11
C GLU A 448 -22.90 2.21 -26.15
N PHE A 449 -22.83 3.53 -25.98
CA PHE A 449 -23.59 4.24 -24.94
C PHE A 449 -24.77 5.09 -25.44
N ASP A 450 -25.12 4.99 -26.73
CA ASP A 450 -26.17 5.77 -27.44
C ASP A 450 -26.60 7.08 -26.75
N LEU A 451 -25.64 8.00 -26.57
CA LEU A 451 -25.83 9.29 -25.92
C LEU A 451 -26.64 10.29 -26.78
N ARG A 452 -27.34 9.83 -27.82
CA ARG A 452 -28.11 10.67 -28.76
C ARG A 452 -29.37 11.29 -28.12
N GLY A 453 -29.77 10.84 -26.94
CA GLY A 453 -30.93 11.38 -26.20
C GLY A 453 -30.67 12.55 -25.26
N LEU A 454 -29.41 12.96 -25.04
CA LEU A 454 -29.05 14.06 -24.12
C LEU A 454 -28.50 15.30 -24.84
N ALA A 455 -28.84 15.48 -26.11
CA ALA A 455 -28.62 16.74 -26.81
C ALA A 455 -29.62 17.81 -26.33
N GLY A 456 -29.42 18.30 -25.11
CA GLY A 456 -29.75 19.68 -24.77
C GLY A 456 -28.61 20.58 -25.26
N ASP A 457 -28.98 21.74 -25.79
CA ASP A 457 -28.13 22.70 -26.51
C ASP A 457 -26.72 22.94 -25.94
N PRO A 458 -25.73 23.28 -26.80
CA PRO A 458 -24.34 23.46 -26.39
C PRO A 458 -24.22 24.62 -25.39
N ILE A 459 -23.74 24.31 -24.20
CA ILE A 459 -23.25 25.31 -23.25
C ILE A 459 -21.98 25.93 -23.86
N VAL A 460 -22.19 27.15 -24.34
CA VAL A 460 -21.26 28.28 -24.52
C VAL A 460 -19.80 27.98 -24.15
N GLU A 461 -18.94 28.13 -25.16
CA GLU A 461 -17.49 28.24 -25.03
C GLU A 461 -17.12 29.25 -23.94
N ALA A 462 -16.54 28.78 -22.84
CA ALA A 462 -15.78 29.61 -21.94
C ALA A 462 -14.43 29.90 -22.60
N SER A 463 -14.39 31.06 -23.25
CA SER A 463 -13.22 31.78 -23.70
C SER A 463 -12.09 31.75 -22.67
N SER A 464 -10.88 31.54 -23.20
CA SER A 464 -9.59 32.00 -22.70
C SER A 464 -9.65 33.12 -21.64
N CYS A 465 -9.01 32.88 -20.50
CA CYS A 465 -8.36 33.91 -19.71
C CYS A 465 -7.07 33.33 -19.12
N ASN A 466 -6.03 34.16 -19.18
CA ASN A 466 -4.62 33.91 -18.83
C ASN A 466 -4.39 33.32 -17.44
#